data_AF-C4LKH3-F1
#
_entry.id   AF-C4LKH3-F1
#
_cell.length_a   1.000
_cell.length_b   1.000
_cell.length_c   1.000
_cell.angle_alpha   90.00
_cell.angle_beta   90.00
_cell.angle_gamma   90.00
#
_symmetry.space_group_name_H-M   'P 1'
#
loop_
_entity.id
_entity.type
_entity.pdbx_description
1 polymer ?
#
loop_
_entity_poly.entity_id
_entity_poly.type
_entity_poly.pdbx_seq_one_letter_code
_entity_poly.pdbx_strand_id
1 'polypeptide(L)'
;MDRDPIFSMAVERELIEVGVRWRWVNDGSDRLSWDDVIALIATAGPDSAIVRDARKDEWEWDLTNQLLAHIADQQAMSAWGGKGAKPKPIPRPGVDGKEMETAGVKPEGLSKAEMDEWLGDDWPGVNGG
;
A
#
# COMPACT_ATOMS: atom_id res chain seq x y z
N MET A 1 -27.19 6.20 -19.23
CA MET A 1 -26.10 5.72 -18.37
C MET A 1 -25.03 5.21 -19.30
N ASP A 2 -23.94 5.96 -19.45
CA ASP A 2 -22.77 5.45 -20.15
C ASP A 2 -22.27 4.25 -19.34
N ARG A 3 -22.31 3.05 -19.95
CA ARG A 3 -21.70 1.88 -19.33
C ARG A 3 -20.21 2.04 -19.45
N ASP A 4 -19.49 1.96 -18.34
CA ASP A 4 -18.05 1.77 -18.38
C ASP A 4 -17.77 0.41 -19.05
N PRO A 5 -17.18 0.41 -20.27
CA PRO A 5 -16.88 -0.84 -20.97
C PRO A 5 -15.84 -1.68 -20.23
N ILE A 6 -14.94 -1.06 -19.45
CA ILE A 6 -13.88 -1.76 -18.73
C ILE A 6 -14.48 -2.53 -17.56
N PHE A 7 -15.34 -1.88 -16.77
CA PHE A 7 -16.09 -2.56 -15.70
C PHE A 7 -16.92 -3.72 -16.23
N SER A 8 -17.61 -3.52 -17.36
CA SER A 8 -18.40 -4.58 -18.00
C SER A 8 -17.54 -5.77 -18.42
N MET A 9 -16.32 -5.52 -18.92
CA MET A 9 -15.36 -6.57 -19.27
C MET A 9 -14.80 -7.28 -18.04
N ALA A 10 -14.53 -6.56 -16.95
CA ALA A 10 -14.07 -7.15 -15.69
C ALA A 10 -15.10 -8.12 -15.12
N VAL A 11 -16.38 -7.74 -15.13
CA VAL A 11 -17.47 -8.62 -14.68
C VAL A 11 -17.60 -9.85 -15.58
N GLU A 12 -17.59 -9.69 -16.91
CA GLU A 12 -17.63 -10.85 -17.82
C GLU A 12 -16.41 -11.77 -17.62
N ARG A 13 -15.22 -11.23 -17.35
CA ARG A 13 -14.03 -12.02 -17.03
C ARG A 13 -14.22 -12.90 -15.80
N GLU A 14 -14.72 -12.33 -14.70
CA GLU A 14 -14.99 -13.08 -13.47
C GLU A 14 -16.00 -14.21 -13.70
N LEU A 15 -17.07 -13.92 -14.43
CA LEU A 15 -18.07 -14.93 -14.80
C LEU A 15 -17.45 -16.08 -15.60
N ILE A 16 -16.58 -15.77 -16.56
CA ILE A 16 -15.87 -16.77 -17.36
C ILE A 16 -14.96 -17.65 -16.48
N GLU A 17 -14.30 -17.04 -15.50
CA GLU A 17 -13.36 -17.73 -14.61
C GLU A 17 -14.02 -18.83 -13.78
N VAL A 18 -15.26 -18.59 -13.35
CA VAL A 18 -16.09 -19.60 -12.67
C VAL A 18 -16.92 -20.48 -13.63
N GLY A 19 -16.72 -20.32 -14.94
CA GLY A 19 -17.36 -21.14 -15.97
C GLY A 19 -18.76 -20.71 -16.42
N VAL A 20 -19.21 -19.49 -16.07
CA VAL A 20 -20.48 -18.92 -16.51
C VAL A 20 -20.30 -17.74 -17.49
N ARG A 21 -21.40 -17.15 -17.97
CA ARG A 21 -21.38 -16.06 -18.97
C ARG A 21 -22.50 -15.07 -18.70
N TRP A 22 -22.29 -13.79 -18.99
CA TRP A 22 -23.31 -12.74 -18.82
C TRP A 22 -24.63 -13.07 -19.55
N ARG A 23 -24.55 -13.67 -20.75
CA ARG A 23 -25.73 -14.08 -21.53
C ARG A 23 -26.59 -15.18 -20.90
N TRP A 24 -26.11 -15.84 -19.84
CA TRP A 24 -26.87 -16.89 -19.14
C TRP A 24 -27.71 -16.34 -17.99
N VAL A 25 -27.47 -15.08 -17.58
CA VAL A 25 -28.20 -14.45 -16.48
C VAL A 25 -29.68 -14.34 -16.83
N ASN A 26 -30.53 -15.04 -16.09
CA ASN A 26 -31.98 -15.09 -16.27
C ASN A 26 -32.43 -15.38 -17.70
N ASP A 27 -31.74 -16.31 -18.39
CA ASP A 27 -32.09 -16.73 -19.74
C ASP A 27 -33.26 -17.73 -19.83
N GLY A 28 -33.96 -17.95 -18.71
CA GLY A 28 -35.09 -18.87 -18.60
C GLY A 28 -34.73 -20.32 -18.28
N SER A 29 -33.45 -20.64 -18.07
CA SER A 29 -33.00 -21.99 -17.69
C SER A 29 -32.64 -22.15 -16.22
N ASP A 30 -32.85 -21.11 -15.40
CA ASP A 30 -32.51 -21.04 -13.96
C ASP A 30 -31.05 -21.36 -13.60
N ARG A 31 -30.15 -21.41 -14.59
CA ARG A 31 -28.73 -21.76 -14.41
C ARG A 31 -27.87 -20.66 -13.80
N LEU A 32 -28.33 -19.41 -13.86
CA LEU A 32 -27.64 -18.24 -13.37
C LEU A 32 -28.66 -17.12 -13.12
N SER A 33 -28.80 -16.71 -11.87
CA SER A 33 -29.67 -15.62 -11.47
C SER A 33 -28.89 -14.32 -11.26
N TRP A 34 -29.61 -13.21 -11.03
CA TRP A 34 -28.97 -11.97 -10.59
C TRP A 34 -28.35 -12.10 -9.19
N ASP A 35 -28.95 -12.90 -8.32
CA ASP A 35 -28.45 -13.11 -6.96
C ASP A 35 -27.09 -13.84 -6.99
N ASP A 36 -26.89 -14.79 -7.91
CA ASP A 36 -25.61 -15.46 -8.10
C ASP A 36 -24.51 -14.49 -8.56
N VAL A 37 -24.84 -13.59 -9.50
CA VAL A 37 -23.92 -12.55 -9.97
C VAL A 37 -23.57 -11.60 -8.83
N ILE A 38 -24.55 -11.17 -8.03
CA ILE A 38 -24.34 -10.31 -6.87
C ILE A 38 -23.43 -11.01 -5.85
N ALA A 39 -23.70 -12.28 -5.54
CA ALA A 39 -22.89 -13.06 -4.62
C ALA A 39 -21.42 -13.12 -5.09
N LEU A 40 -21.21 -13.42 -6.37
CA LEU A 40 -19.88 -13.50 -6.96
C LEU A 40 -19.11 -12.17 -6.86
N ILE A 41 -19.77 -11.06 -7.19
CA ILE A 41 -19.16 -9.72 -7.10
C ILE A 41 -18.88 -9.33 -5.64
N ALA A 42 -19.82 -9.61 -4.73
CA ALA A 42 -19.70 -9.25 -3.32
C ALA A 42 -18.59 -10.03 -2.60
N THR A 43 -18.27 -11.23 -3.08
CA THR A 43 -17.20 -12.08 -2.53
C THR A 43 -15.91 -12.05 -3.36
N ALA A 44 -15.78 -11.11 -4.30
CA ALA A 44 -14.62 -11.03 -5.18
C ALA A 44 -13.33 -10.83 -4.37
N GLY A 45 -12.34 -11.68 -4.62
CA GLY A 45 -11.05 -11.63 -3.95
C GLY A 45 -10.18 -10.45 -4.38
N PRO A 46 -9.07 -10.18 -3.67
CA PRO A 46 -8.16 -9.08 -3.97
C PRO A 46 -7.52 -9.18 -5.37
N ASP A 47 -7.39 -10.39 -5.91
CA ASP A 47 -6.85 -10.63 -7.25
C ASP A 47 -7.89 -10.51 -8.38
N SER A 48 -9.16 -10.29 -8.05
CA SER A 48 -10.24 -10.25 -9.06
C SER A 48 -10.06 -9.09 -10.04
N ALA A 49 -10.48 -9.31 -11.30
CA ALA A 49 -10.49 -8.29 -12.34
C ALA A 49 -11.34 -7.08 -11.94
N ILE A 50 -12.42 -7.29 -11.18
CA ILE A 50 -13.29 -6.22 -10.67
C ILE A 50 -12.53 -5.36 -9.65
N VAL A 51 -11.79 -5.98 -8.73
CA VAL A 51 -10.98 -5.24 -7.74
C VAL A 51 -9.85 -4.48 -8.42
N ARG A 52 -9.21 -5.06 -9.45
CA ARG A 52 -8.17 -4.37 -10.23
C ARG A 52 -8.69 -3.15 -10.97
N ASP A 53 -9.86 -3.26 -11.59
CA ASP A 53 -10.52 -2.13 -12.25
C ASP A 53 -10.90 -1.03 -11.25
N ALA A 54 -11.45 -1.41 -10.09
CA ALA A 54 -11.84 -0.47 -9.05
C ALA A 54 -10.64 0.27 -8.43
N ARG A 55 -9.52 -0.43 -8.20
CA ARG A 55 -8.32 0.13 -7.54
C ARG A 55 -7.31 0.75 -8.50
N LYS A 56 -7.41 0.47 -9.81
CA LYS A 56 -6.50 1.00 -10.85
C LYS A 56 -5.04 0.85 -10.41
N ASP A 57 -4.21 1.88 -10.51
CA ASP A 57 -2.78 1.80 -10.20
C ASP A 57 -2.44 1.31 -8.77
N GLU A 58 -3.39 1.34 -7.83
CA GLU A 58 -3.22 0.79 -6.48
C GLU A 58 -3.39 -0.73 -6.40
N TRP A 59 -3.95 -1.40 -7.42
CA TRP A 59 -4.21 -2.84 -7.37
C TRP A 59 -2.92 -3.65 -7.28
N GLU A 60 -1.85 -3.19 -7.95
CA GLU A 60 -0.53 -3.82 -7.91
C GLU A 60 0.14 -3.65 -6.55
N TRP A 61 -0.31 -2.71 -5.72
CA TRP A 61 0.24 -2.44 -4.40
C TRP A 61 -0.55 -3.17 -3.32
N ASP A 62 -0.58 -4.49 -3.43
CA ASP A 62 -1.07 -5.38 -2.39
C ASP A 62 -0.12 -5.43 -1.18
N LEU A 63 -0.55 -6.11 -0.11
CA LEU A 63 0.26 -6.23 1.11
C LEU A 63 1.64 -6.85 0.81
N THR A 64 1.69 -7.83 -0.09
CA THR A 64 2.93 -8.51 -0.46
C THR A 64 3.91 -7.55 -1.10
N ASN A 65 3.49 -6.79 -2.11
CA ASN A 65 4.34 -5.82 -2.81
C ASN A 65 4.75 -4.66 -1.91
N GLN A 66 3.88 -4.24 -0.97
CA GLN A 66 4.25 -3.28 0.08
C GLN A 66 5.38 -3.80 0.97
N LEU A 67 5.28 -5.06 1.44
CA LEU A 67 6.30 -5.67 2.28
C LEU A 67 7.61 -5.90 1.52
N LEU A 68 7.54 -6.38 0.28
CA LEU A 68 8.71 -6.58 -0.57
C LEU A 68 9.45 -5.27 -0.85
N ALA A 69 8.72 -4.22 -1.20
CA ALA A 69 9.32 -2.91 -1.39
C ALA A 69 9.94 -2.38 -0.08
N HIS A 70 9.33 -2.64 1.08
CA HIS A 70 9.92 -2.24 2.36
C HIS A 70 11.25 -2.96 2.64
N ILE A 71 11.31 -4.27 2.37
CA ILE A 71 12.55 -5.05 2.50
C ILE A 71 13.63 -4.52 1.55
N ALA A 72 13.27 -4.25 0.28
CA ALA A 72 14.20 -3.71 -0.70
C ALA A 72 14.76 -2.34 -0.29
N ASP A 73 13.90 -1.43 0.22
CA ASP A 73 14.32 -0.12 0.70
C ASP A 73 15.28 -0.23 1.90
N GLN A 74 15.01 -1.13 2.85
CA GLN A 74 15.89 -1.37 4.01
C GLN A 74 17.23 -1.96 3.59
N GLN A 75 17.25 -2.87 2.62
CA GLN A 75 18.49 -3.43 2.08
C GLN A 75 19.33 -2.38 1.37
N ALA A 76 18.71 -1.52 0.55
CA ALA A 76 19.40 -0.42 -0.11
C ALA A 76 20.01 0.56 0.91
N MET A 77 19.25 0.90 1.96
CA MET A 77 19.74 1.74 3.05
C MET A 77 20.88 1.10 3.84
N SER A 78 20.80 -0.20 4.11
CA SER A 78 21.87 -0.94 4.80
C SER A 78 23.17 -0.98 3.98
N ALA A 79 23.05 -1.20 2.66
CA ALA A 79 24.20 -1.25 1.75
C ALA A 79 24.89 0.12 1.56
N TRP A 80 24.16 1.23 1.71
CA TRP A 80 24.68 2.58 1.49
C TRP A 80 25.80 2.97 2.48
N GLY A 81 25.72 2.51 3.73
CA GLY A 81 26.77 2.75 4.72
C GLY A 81 27.11 4.23 4.98
N GLY A 82 26.23 5.17 4.62
CA GLY A 82 26.39 6.61 4.89
C GLY A 82 27.23 7.39 3.88
N LYS A 83 27.65 6.80 2.75
CA LYS A 83 28.54 7.46 1.77
C LYS A 83 27.88 7.68 0.42
N GLY A 84 27.90 8.93 -0.07
CA GLY A 84 27.29 9.31 -1.36
C GLY A 84 25.80 9.65 -1.22
N ALA A 85 25.07 9.66 -2.34
CA ALA A 85 23.64 9.99 -2.33
C ALA A 85 22.83 8.91 -1.60
N LYS A 86 22.00 9.34 -0.63
CA LYS A 86 21.09 8.44 0.10
C LYS A 86 20.10 7.77 -0.88
N PRO A 87 19.92 6.43 -0.82
CA PRO A 87 18.93 5.75 -1.63
C PRO A 87 17.52 6.31 -1.42
N LYS A 88 16.77 6.49 -2.51
CA LYS A 88 15.37 6.88 -2.45
C LYS A 88 14.49 5.62 -2.33
N PRO A 89 13.47 5.62 -1.45
CA PRO A 89 12.49 4.55 -1.39
C PRO A 89 11.80 4.32 -2.74
N ILE A 90 11.39 3.08 -3.00
CA ILE A 90 10.57 2.74 -4.17
C ILE A 90 9.23 3.52 -4.09
N PRO A 91 8.84 4.30 -5.12
CA PRO A 91 7.58 5.04 -5.13
C PRO A 91 6.37 4.12 -5.03
N ARG A 92 5.38 4.47 -4.20
CA ARG A 92 4.19 3.65 -3.93
C ARG A 92 2.92 4.49 -4.04
N PRO A 93 1.94 4.11 -4.88
CA PRO A 93 0.60 4.67 -4.90
C PRO A 93 -0.07 4.65 -3.52
N GLY A 94 -0.84 5.68 -3.20
CA GLY A 94 -1.57 5.80 -1.92
C GLY A 94 -0.71 6.17 -0.70
N VAL A 95 0.61 6.05 -0.80
CA VAL A 95 1.56 6.65 0.16
C VAL A 95 1.99 7.98 -0.44
N ASP A 96 1.10 8.97 -0.37
CA ASP A 96 1.48 10.34 -0.68
C ASP A 96 2.75 10.64 0.10
N GLY A 97 3.78 11.12 -0.61
CA GLY A 97 5.08 11.50 -0.07
C GLY A 97 4.99 12.72 0.84
N LYS A 98 4.02 12.74 1.76
CA LYS A 98 4.18 13.38 3.05
C LYS A 98 5.46 12.79 3.60
N GLU A 99 6.54 13.54 3.42
CA GLU A 99 7.63 13.54 4.38
C GLU A 99 6.94 13.35 5.73
N MET A 100 7.37 12.34 6.50
CA MET A 100 7.09 12.40 7.91
C MET A 100 7.69 13.74 8.34
N GLU A 101 6.88 14.80 8.34
CA GLU A 101 7.01 15.88 9.27
C GLU A 101 6.95 15.13 10.59
N THR A 102 8.12 14.81 11.13
CA THR A 102 8.30 14.48 12.53
C THR A 102 7.45 15.48 13.26
N ALA A 103 6.33 15.02 13.81
CA ALA A 103 5.30 15.89 14.35
C ALA A 103 5.95 16.91 15.28
N GLY A 104 6.06 18.15 14.79
CA GLY A 104 6.39 19.39 15.47
C GLY A 104 7.22 19.38 16.75
N VAL A 105 8.22 18.52 16.92
CA VAL A 105 9.35 18.86 17.80
C VAL A 105 10.36 19.54 16.90
N LYS A 106 10.20 20.85 16.73
CA LYS A 106 11.37 21.69 16.49
C LYS A 106 12.32 21.34 17.64
N PRO A 107 13.52 20.81 17.39
CA PRO A 107 14.51 20.78 18.45
C PRO A 107 14.89 22.24 18.65
N GLU A 108 14.13 22.95 19.47
CA GLU A 108 14.73 23.79 20.50
C GLU A 108 15.45 22.81 21.45
N GLY A 109 16.43 22.09 20.90
CA GLY A 109 17.26 21.20 21.68
C GLY A 109 17.97 22.10 22.64
N LEU A 110 17.86 21.77 23.93
CA LEU A 110 18.75 22.32 24.95
C LEU A 110 20.16 22.27 24.34
N SER A 111 20.79 23.43 24.25
CA SER A 111 22.21 23.50 23.93
C SER A 111 22.96 22.56 24.89
N LYS A 112 24.13 22.07 24.48
CA LYS A 112 24.92 21.17 25.32
C LYS A 112 25.09 21.71 26.76
N ALA A 113 25.21 23.04 26.89
CA ALA A 113 25.27 23.73 28.17
C ALA A 113 23.98 23.59 29.01
N GLU A 114 22.82 23.76 28.39
CA GLU A 114 21.52 23.62 29.08
C GLU A 114 21.20 22.15 29.41
N MET A 115 21.72 21.21 28.61
CA MET A 115 21.60 19.77 28.89
C MET A 115 22.50 19.34 30.05
N ASP A 116 23.72 19.86 30.13
CA ASP A 116 24.65 19.63 31.24
C ASP A 116 24.14 20.27 32.55
N GLU A 117 23.53 21.46 32.49
CA GLU A 117 22.88 22.10 33.65
C GLU A 117 21.68 21.29 34.17
N TRP A 118 20.88 20.72 33.28
CA TRP A 118 19.72 19.89 33.65
C TRP A 118 20.12 18.53 34.23
N LEU A 119 21.21 17.93 33.75
CA LEU A 119 21.69 16.61 34.20
C LEU A 119 22.53 16.67 35.48
N GLY A 120 23.05 17.85 35.85
CA GLY A 120 23.86 18.06 37.04
C GLY A 120 25.29 17.51 36.92
N ASP A 121 26.20 18.10 37.70
CA ASP A 121 27.66 17.88 37.69
C ASP A 121 28.10 16.44 38.07
N ASP A 122 27.15 15.56 38.35
CA ASP A 122 27.36 14.16 38.77
C ASP A 122 26.98 13.16 37.67
N TRP A 123 26.65 13.63 36.46
CA TRP A 123 26.44 12.76 35.29
C TRP A 123 27.81 12.32 34.73
N PRO A 124 28.19 11.03 34.85
CA PRO A 124 29.38 10.53 34.18
C PRO A 124 29.02 10.32 32.71
N GLY A 125 28.98 11.42 31.95
CA GLY A 125 28.89 11.37 30.50
C GLY A 125 29.90 10.34 29.98
N VAL A 126 29.47 9.56 28.99
CA VAL A 126 30.26 8.48 28.40
C VAL A 126 31.61 9.04 27.92
N ASN A 127 32.62 8.91 28.77
CA ASN A 127 34.01 9.06 28.41
C ASN A 127 34.50 7.70 27.93
N GLY A 128 34.65 7.53 26.62
CA GLY A 128 35.36 6.37 26.10
C GLY A 128 35.21 6.15 24.60
N GLY A 129 36.28 6.45 23.85
CA GLY A 129 36.65 5.77 22.60
C GLY A 129 36.36 6.52 21.32
#